data_AF-A0A0N4Y3V7-F1
#
_entry.id   AF-A0A0N4Y3V7-F1
#
_cell.length_a   1.000
_cell.length_b   1.000
_cell.length_c   1.000
_cell.angle_alpha   90.00
_cell.angle_beta   90.00
_cell.angle_gamma   90.00
#
_symmetry.space_group_name_H-M   'P 1'
#
loop_
_entity.id
_entity.type
_entity.pdbx_description
1 polymer ?
#
loop_
_entity_poly.entity_id
_entity_poly.type
_entity_poly.pdbx_seq_one_letter_code
_entity_poly.pdbx_strand_id
1 'polypeptide(L)'
;MPAVKGDGMRGLAVFISDIRNCKSKEAEMKRINKELANIRSKFKGDKTLDGYQKKKYVCKLLFIFLLGNDIDFGHMEAVNLLSSNKYTEKQIGYLFISVLIEQNSDLMKLIVQAIRNDLTSRNPIHVNLALQCISNIGSRDMAEAFSNDLPKLLVSGGSNYVVLVNLCIPPNFHL
;
A
#
# COMPACT_ATOMS: atom_id res chain seq x y z
N MET A 1 26.90 -0.22 7.72
CA MET A 1 25.44 0.01 7.90
C MET A 1 25.03 -0.63 9.22
N PRO A 2 24.50 0.11 10.21
CA PRO A 2 24.01 -0.52 11.43
C PRO A 2 22.75 -1.33 11.10
N ALA A 3 22.70 -2.57 11.60
CA ALA A 3 21.55 -3.45 11.47
C ALA A 3 20.31 -2.82 12.12
N VAL A 4 19.20 -2.76 11.37
CA VAL A 4 17.90 -2.31 11.86
C VAL A 4 17.44 -3.28 12.96
N LYS A 5 17.63 -2.90 14.23
CA LYS A 5 17.16 -3.67 15.39
C LYS A 5 15.63 -3.64 15.44
N GLY A 6 15.01 -4.70 14.94
CA GLY A 6 13.78 -5.28 15.48
C GLY A 6 12.47 -4.49 15.34
N ASP A 7 11.98 -4.26 14.11
CA ASP A 7 10.55 -3.95 13.86
C ASP A 7 9.87 -5.06 13.02
N GLY A 8 10.33 -6.31 13.22
CA GLY A 8 9.82 -7.47 12.50
C GLY A 8 8.40 -7.79 12.92
N MET A 9 7.47 -7.83 11.96
CA MET A 9 6.11 -8.32 12.19
C MET A 9 6.14 -9.82 12.47
N ARG A 10 6.40 -10.23 13.73
CA ARG A 10 6.54 -11.65 14.12
C ARG A 10 5.37 -12.50 13.64
N GLY A 11 4.15 -11.98 13.71
CA GLY A 11 2.96 -12.69 13.24
C GLY A 11 2.92 -12.94 11.72
N LEU A 12 3.55 -12.08 10.92
CA LEU A 12 3.74 -12.29 9.48
C LEU A 12 4.83 -13.34 9.23
N ALA A 13 5.97 -13.22 9.91
CA ALA A 13 7.07 -14.17 9.78
C ALA A 13 6.66 -15.61 10.13
N VAL A 14 5.87 -15.77 11.20
CA VAL A 14 5.29 -17.08 11.57
C VAL A 14 4.35 -17.59 10.48
N PHE A 15 3.48 -16.75 9.93
CA PHE A 15 2.57 -17.16 8.86
C PHE A 15 3.32 -17.60 7.60
N ILE A 16 4.34 -16.85 7.17
CA ILE A 16 5.20 -17.23 6.04
C ILE A 16 5.91 -18.56 6.31
N SER A 17 6.42 -18.75 7.53
CA SER A 17 7.04 -20.02 7.93
C SER A 17 6.04 -21.18 7.87
N ASP A 18 4.83 -20.99 8.39
CA ASP A 18 3.77 -22.02 8.35
C ASP A 18 3.44 -22.43 6.91
N ILE A 19 3.31 -21.45 6.00
CA ILE A 19 3.05 -21.70 4.58
C ILE A 19 4.21 -22.46 3.93
N ARG A 20 5.46 -22.03 4.16
CA ARG A 20 6.67 -22.69 3.62
C ARG A 20 6.85 -24.13 4.12
N ASN A 21 6.32 -24.44 5.30
CA ASN A 21 6.39 -25.78 5.89
C ASN A 21 5.23 -26.70 5.47
N CYS A 22 4.28 -26.21 4.67
CA CYS A 22 3.20 -27.04 4.14
C CYS A 22 3.76 -28.07 3.14
N LYS A 23 3.34 -29.34 3.31
CA LYS A 23 3.81 -30.45 2.47
C LYS A 23 2.95 -30.68 1.22
N SER A 24 1.82 -29.99 1.10
CA SER A 24 0.90 -30.11 -0.04
C SER A 24 0.15 -28.80 -0.26
N LYS A 25 -0.38 -28.62 -1.49
CA LYS A 25 -1.19 -27.45 -1.85
C LYS A 25 -2.48 -27.36 -1.03
N GLU A 26 -3.07 -28.50 -0.67
CA GLU A 26 -4.27 -28.55 0.17
C GLU A 26 -3.98 -28.05 1.60
N ALA A 27 -2.83 -28.42 2.16
CA ALA A 27 -2.40 -27.95 3.48
C ALA A 27 -2.14 -26.44 3.48
N GLU A 28 -1.49 -25.93 2.42
CA GLU A 28 -1.26 -24.51 2.19
C GLU A 28 -2.59 -23.75 2.11
N MET A 29 -3.51 -24.20 1.25
CA MET A 29 -4.82 -23.58 1.08
C MET A 29 -5.63 -23.58 2.38
N LYS A 30 -5.59 -24.68 3.16
CA LYS A 30 -6.22 -24.75 4.48
C LYS A 30 -5.64 -23.72 5.45
N ARG A 31 -4.32 -23.51 5.43
CA ARG A 31 -3.65 -22.52 6.29
C ARG A 31 -3.98 -21.08 5.88
N ILE A 32 -4.04 -20.81 4.57
CA ILE A 32 -4.47 -19.52 3.99
C ILE A 32 -5.91 -19.21 4.42
N ASN A 33 -6.85 -20.13 4.18
CA ASN A 33 -8.26 -19.94 4.53
C ASN A 33 -8.47 -19.68 6.03
N LYS A 34 -7.72 -20.40 6.89
CA LYS A 34 -7.74 -20.15 8.34
C LYS A 34 -7.25 -18.74 8.68
N GLU A 35 -6.20 -18.26 8.02
CA GLU A 35 -5.68 -16.91 8.24
C GLU A 35 -6.63 -15.83 7.71
N LEU A 36 -7.22 -16.02 6.52
CA LEU A 36 -8.23 -15.11 5.96
C LEU A 36 -9.45 -14.96 6.88
N ALA A 37 -9.97 -16.08 7.41
CA ALA A 37 -11.07 -16.05 8.37
C ALA A 37 -10.71 -15.29 9.65
N ASN A 38 -9.51 -15.52 10.18
CA ASN A 38 -9.00 -14.77 11.33
C ASN A 38 -8.91 -13.27 11.03
N ILE A 39 -8.29 -12.86 9.93
CA ILE A 39 -8.16 -11.45 9.55
C ILE A 39 -9.55 -10.81 9.39
N ARG A 40 -10.47 -11.48 8.70
CA ARG A 40 -11.85 -10.99 8.49
C ARG A 40 -12.57 -10.76 9.81
N SER A 41 -12.43 -11.68 10.78
CA SER A 41 -13.00 -11.51 12.12
C SER A 41 -12.39 -10.33 12.88
N LYS A 42 -11.09 -10.05 12.69
CA LYS A 42 -10.40 -8.94 13.34
C LYS A 42 -10.80 -7.58 12.76
N PHE A 43 -11.05 -7.51 11.45
CA PHE A 43 -11.52 -6.27 10.81
C PHE A 43 -12.99 -5.98 11.13
N LYS A 44 -13.83 -7.00 11.30
CA LYS A 44 -15.25 -6.85 11.68
C LYS A 44 -15.49 -6.68 13.18
N GLY A 45 -14.49 -6.86 14.03
CA GLY A 45 -14.68 -6.82 15.48
C GLY A 45 -14.93 -5.39 15.99
N ASP A 46 -15.68 -5.27 17.08
CA ASP A 46 -16.02 -3.98 17.71
C ASP A 46 -14.79 -3.21 18.24
N LYS A 47 -13.67 -3.91 18.45
CA LYS A 47 -12.42 -3.30 18.90
C LYS A 47 -11.67 -2.72 17.70
N THR A 48 -11.53 -1.39 17.70
CA THR A 48 -10.67 -0.69 16.75
C THR A 48 -9.24 -1.22 16.83
N LEU A 49 -8.74 -1.77 15.72
CA LEU A 49 -7.36 -2.22 15.62
C LEU A 49 -6.39 -1.05 15.63
N ASP A 50 -5.29 -1.17 16.38
CA ASP A 50 -4.19 -0.22 16.30
C ASP A 50 -3.48 -0.29 14.93
N GLY A 51 -2.65 0.72 14.63
CA GLY A 51 -1.92 0.80 13.36
C GLY A 51 -0.96 -0.36 13.13
N TYR A 52 -0.38 -0.94 14.17
CA TYR A 52 0.53 -2.09 14.06
C TYR A 52 -0.22 -3.36 13.65
N GLN A 53 -1.37 -3.64 14.25
CA GLN A 53 -2.23 -4.77 13.91
C GLN A 53 -2.77 -4.63 12.48
N LYS A 54 -3.26 -3.43 12.11
CA LYS A 54 -3.70 -3.14 10.73
C LYS A 54 -2.57 -3.40 9.74
N LYS A 55 -1.40 -2.80 9.94
CA LYS A 55 -0.20 -3.01 9.11
C LYS A 55 0.12 -4.49 8.94
N LYS A 56 0.14 -5.24 10.06
CA LYS A 56 0.43 -6.69 10.06
C LYS A 56 -0.58 -7.49 9.24
N TYR A 57 -1.87 -7.21 9.40
CA TYR A 57 -2.91 -7.96 8.68
C TYR A 57 -2.98 -7.59 7.20
N VAL A 58 -2.86 -6.31 6.86
CA VAL A 58 -2.76 -5.87 5.45
C VAL A 58 -1.55 -6.50 4.76
N CYS A 59 -0.41 -6.59 5.45
CA CYS A 59 0.79 -7.24 4.88
C CYS A 59 0.59 -8.77 4.68
N LYS A 60 -0.18 -9.43 5.55
CA LYS A 60 -0.56 -10.85 5.33
C LYS A 60 -1.47 -11.02 4.11
N LEU A 61 -2.44 -10.14 3.92
CA LEU A 61 -3.32 -10.17 2.74
C LEU A 61 -2.52 -9.97 1.46
N LEU A 62 -1.60 -9.00 1.45
CA LEU A 62 -0.68 -8.79 0.32
C LEU A 62 0.14 -10.05 0.02
N PHE A 63 0.68 -10.72 1.05
CA PHE A 63 1.43 -11.95 0.86
C PHE A 63 0.56 -13.07 0.25
N ILE A 64 -0.68 -13.23 0.71
CA ILE A 64 -1.63 -14.22 0.17
C ILE A 64 -1.96 -13.92 -1.30
N PHE A 65 -2.14 -12.64 -1.64
CA PHE A 65 -2.32 -12.20 -3.02
C PHE A 65 -1.14 -12.55 -3.91
N LEU A 66 0.09 -12.32 -3.43
CA LEU A 66 1.31 -12.67 -4.16
C LEU A 66 1.52 -14.19 -4.35
N LEU A 67 0.86 -15.02 -3.54
CA LEU A 67 0.80 -16.47 -3.75
C LEU A 67 -0.21 -16.87 -4.85
N GLY A 68 -0.97 -15.92 -5.40
CA GLY A 68 -1.96 -16.14 -6.45
C GLY A 68 -3.37 -16.42 -5.92
N ASN A 69 -3.69 -16.01 -4.69
CA ASN A 69 -5.04 -16.15 -4.13
C ASN A 69 -5.75 -14.80 -4.16
N ASP A 70 -7.01 -14.78 -4.57
CA ASP A 70 -7.79 -13.55 -4.64
C ASP A 70 -8.10 -12.99 -3.24
N ILE A 71 -8.10 -11.66 -3.13
CA ILE A 71 -8.42 -10.92 -1.91
C ILE A 71 -9.59 -9.99 -2.19
N ASP A 72 -10.72 -10.24 -1.53
CA ASP A 72 -12.00 -9.51 -1.68
C ASP A 72 -12.27 -8.52 -0.53
N PHE A 73 -11.34 -8.34 0.40
CA PHE A 73 -11.52 -7.51 1.60
C PHE A 73 -10.22 -6.90 2.12
N GLY A 74 -10.33 -5.95 3.04
CA GLY A 74 -9.19 -5.29 3.68
C GLY A 74 -8.66 -4.05 2.93
N HIS A 75 -9.27 -3.70 1.80
CA HIS A 75 -8.92 -2.49 1.05
C HIS A 75 -9.13 -1.21 1.88
N MET A 76 -10.23 -1.12 2.63
CA MET A 76 -10.49 0.04 3.50
C MET A 76 -9.44 0.20 4.59
N GLU A 77 -8.96 -0.91 5.15
CA GLU A 77 -7.93 -0.95 6.18
C GLU A 77 -6.57 -0.50 5.62
N ALA A 78 -6.27 -0.85 4.38
CA ALA A 78 -5.12 -0.32 3.65
C ALA A 78 -5.24 1.19 3.42
N VAL A 79 -6.41 1.68 3.00
CA VAL A 79 -6.68 3.12 2.84
C VAL A 79 -6.52 3.87 4.17
N ASN A 80 -7.00 3.29 5.27
CA ASN A 80 -6.82 3.86 6.61
C ASN A 80 -5.33 3.98 7.01
N LEU A 81 -4.48 3.05 6.58
CA LEU A 81 -3.03 3.14 6.82
C LEU A 81 -2.39 4.32 6.07
N LEU A 82 -2.94 4.74 4.92
CA LEU A 82 -2.47 5.92 4.20
C LEU A 82 -2.62 7.20 5.01
N SER A 83 -3.53 7.24 6.00
CA SER A 83 -3.71 8.41 6.87
C SER A 83 -2.80 8.39 8.11
N SER A 84 -2.01 7.33 8.33
CA SER A 84 -1.14 7.22 9.50
C SER A 84 0.06 8.16 9.41
N ASN A 85 0.50 8.75 10.53
CA ASN A 85 1.75 9.54 10.56
C ASN A 85 3.01 8.67 10.64
N LYS A 86 2.88 7.34 10.76
CA LYS A 86 4.02 6.43 10.84
C LYS A 86 4.39 5.92 9.46
N TYR A 87 5.65 6.11 9.08
CA TYR A 87 6.20 5.63 7.80
C TYR A 87 5.87 4.17 7.50
N THR A 88 6.13 3.25 8.45
CA THR A 88 5.95 1.81 8.19
C THR A 88 4.48 1.43 8.00
N GLU A 89 3.55 2.20 8.55
CA GLU A 89 2.11 1.99 8.34
C GLU A 89 1.69 2.51 6.96
N LYS A 90 2.03 3.77 6.63
CA LYS A 90 1.80 4.36 5.30
C LYS A 90 2.40 3.53 4.18
N GLN A 91 3.66 3.10 4.32
CA GLN A 91 4.38 2.33 3.31
C GLN A 91 3.63 1.04 2.93
N ILE A 92 3.10 0.31 3.92
CA ILE A 92 2.32 -0.90 3.67
C ILE A 92 0.97 -0.59 3.03
N GLY A 93 0.31 0.50 3.43
CA GLY A 93 -0.90 0.98 2.77
C GLY A 93 -0.65 1.30 1.29
N TYR A 94 0.38 2.10 1.00
CA TYR A 94 0.76 2.49 -0.36
C TYR A 94 1.14 1.30 -1.24
N LEU A 95 1.89 0.34 -0.68
CA LEU A 95 2.24 -0.89 -1.38
C LEU A 95 0.99 -1.72 -1.71
N PHE A 96 0.08 -1.90 -0.73
CA PHE A 96 -1.14 -2.66 -0.94
C PHE A 96 -2.01 -2.05 -2.04
N ILE A 97 -2.24 -0.74 -2.03
CA ILE A 97 -3.05 -0.08 -3.07
C ILE A 97 -2.38 -0.11 -4.44
N SER A 98 -1.05 -0.03 -4.49
CA SER A 98 -0.33 -0.07 -5.77
C SER A 98 -0.40 -1.46 -6.44
N VAL A 99 -0.64 -2.52 -5.66
CA VAL A 99 -0.67 -3.90 -6.16
C VAL A 99 -2.09 -4.44 -6.33
N LEU A 100 -3.03 -4.12 -5.41
CA LEU A 100 -4.34 -4.77 -5.35
C LEU A 100 -5.52 -3.87 -5.76
N ILE A 101 -5.35 -2.57 -5.94
CA ILE A 101 -6.51 -1.71 -6.23
C ILE A 101 -6.80 -1.61 -7.73
N GLU A 102 -8.00 -2.04 -8.07
CA GLU A 102 -8.61 -1.81 -9.37
C GLU A 102 -9.02 -0.35 -9.53
N GLN A 103 -8.82 0.19 -10.74
CA GLN A 103 -9.05 1.61 -11.06
C GLN A 103 -10.51 2.06 -10.87
N ASN A 104 -11.46 1.11 -10.80
CA ASN A 104 -12.90 1.37 -10.63
C ASN A 104 -13.41 1.16 -9.20
N SER A 105 -12.51 1.10 -8.20
CA SER A 105 -12.94 0.97 -6.80
C SER A 105 -13.60 2.26 -6.28
N ASP A 106 -14.70 2.12 -5.53
CA ASP A 106 -15.32 3.23 -4.78
C ASP A 106 -14.33 3.95 -3.84
N LEU A 107 -13.21 3.29 -3.51
CA LEU A 107 -12.15 3.81 -2.66
C LEU A 107 -11.20 4.77 -3.38
N MET A 108 -11.25 4.87 -4.72
CA MET A 108 -10.34 5.72 -5.49
C MET A 108 -10.38 7.18 -5.05
N LYS A 109 -11.56 7.70 -4.70
CA LYS A 109 -11.71 9.07 -4.19
C LYS A 109 -10.92 9.28 -2.88
N LEU A 110 -10.96 8.29 -1.98
CA LEU A 110 -10.23 8.35 -0.70
C LEU A 110 -8.72 8.26 -0.92
N ILE A 111 -8.28 7.43 -1.86
CA ILE A 111 -6.88 7.26 -2.22
C ILE A 111 -6.31 8.54 -2.82
N VAL A 112 -7.01 9.11 -3.81
CA VAL A 112 -6.62 10.39 -4.42
C VAL A 112 -6.53 11.49 -3.36
N GLN A 113 -7.46 11.55 -2.42
CA GLN A 113 -7.39 12.51 -1.32
C GLN A 113 -6.19 12.26 -0.39
N ALA A 114 -5.90 11.01 -0.05
CA ALA A 114 -4.76 10.65 0.79
C ALA A 114 -3.42 11.00 0.10
N ILE A 115 -3.30 10.72 -1.19
CA ILE A 115 -2.14 11.09 -2.02
C ILE A 115 -1.98 12.61 -2.03
N ARG A 116 -3.06 13.37 -2.27
CA ARG A 116 -3.00 14.85 -2.28
C ARG A 116 -2.54 15.43 -0.94
N ASN A 117 -3.01 14.87 0.17
CA ASN A 117 -2.56 15.27 1.51
C ASN A 117 -1.06 15.00 1.70
N ASP A 118 -0.54 13.90 1.18
CA ASP A 118 0.87 13.56 1.29
C ASP A 118 1.77 14.36 0.34
N LEU A 119 1.30 14.70 -0.88
CA LEU A 119 2.01 15.58 -1.82
C LEU A 119 2.19 17.01 -1.28
N THR A 120 1.22 17.48 -0.48
CA THR A 120 1.29 18.80 0.18
C THR A 120 1.99 18.75 1.55
N SER A 121 2.44 17.57 1.97
CA SER A 121 3.13 17.40 3.24
C SER A 121 4.51 18.04 3.22
N ARG A 122 4.92 18.61 4.36
CA ARG A 122 6.30 19.06 4.59
C ARG A 122 7.28 17.90 4.76
N ASN A 123 6.78 16.66 4.93
CA ASN A 123 7.62 15.48 5.08
C ASN A 123 7.98 14.91 3.69
N PRO A 124 9.25 15.01 3.25
CA PRO A 124 9.65 14.53 1.93
C PRO A 124 9.47 13.02 1.75
N ILE A 125 9.47 12.24 2.85
CA ILE A 125 9.22 10.80 2.81
C ILE A 125 7.78 10.51 2.40
N HIS A 126 6.81 11.29 2.91
CA HIS A 126 5.39 11.11 2.57
C HIS A 126 5.14 11.50 1.12
N VAL A 127 5.71 12.62 0.68
CA VAL A 127 5.65 13.06 -0.73
C VAL A 127 6.22 11.97 -1.65
N ASN A 128 7.37 11.37 -1.28
CA ASN A 128 7.98 10.31 -2.09
C ASN A 128 7.10 9.05 -2.19
N LEU A 129 6.49 8.59 -1.08
CA LEU A 129 5.56 7.45 -1.11
C LEU A 129 4.36 7.71 -2.01
N ALA A 130 3.79 8.92 -1.94
CA ALA A 130 2.68 9.33 -2.79
C ALA A 130 3.07 9.32 -4.28
N LEU A 131 4.22 9.90 -4.62
CA LEU A 131 4.73 9.91 -6.00
C LEU A 131 5.03 8.52 -6.55
N GLN A 132 5.63 7.65 -5.73
CA GLN A 132 5.85 6.24 -6.09
C GLN A 132 4.53 5.53 -6.40
N CYS A 133 3.50 5.77 -5.59
CA CYS A 133 2.18 5.18 -5.80
C CYS A 133 1.53 5.65 -7.11
N ILE A 134 1.59 6.97 -7.40
CA ILE A 134 1.12 7.52 -8.68
C ILE A 134 1.85 6.85 -9.85
N SER A 135 3.17 6.70 -9.74
CA SER A 135 4.01 6.09 -10.77
C SER A 135 3.69 4.61 -11.00
N ASN A 136 3.45 3.86 -9.92
CA ASN A 136 3.16 2.43 -9.99
C ASN A 136 1.76 2.16 -10.56
N ILE A 137 0.78 3.00 -10.24
CA ILE A 137 -0.59 2.84 -10.75
C ILE A 137 -0.67 3.31 -12.21
N GLY A 138 -0.05 4.45 -12.54
CA GLY A 138 0.12 4.91 -13.92
C GLY A 138 -1.17 5.07 -14.71
N SER A 139 -2.33 5.23 -14.05
CA SER A 139 -3.63 5.33 -14.73
C SER A 139 -3.88 6.74 -15.26
N ARG A 140 -4.70 6.85 -16.31
CA ARG A 140 -5.12 8.15 -16.86
C ARG A 140 -5.80 9.00 -15.78
N ASP A 141 -6.72 8.41 -15.03
CA ASP A 141 -7.45 9.10 -13.95
C ASP A 141 -6.49 9.67 -12.88
N MET A 142 -5.43 8.93 -12.55
CA MET A 142 -4.41 9.39 -11.61
C MET A 142 -3.59 10.54 -12.20
N ALA A 143 -3.18 10.43 -13.47
CA ALA A 143 -2.45 11.48 -14.16
C ALA A 143 -3.27 12.78 -14.26
N GLU A 144 -4.55 12.68 -14.61
CA GLU A 144 -5.46 13.82 -14.69
C GLU A 144 -5.67 14.46 -13.30
N ALA A 145 -5.86 13.63 -12.26
CA ALA A 145 -6.08 14.10 -10.89
C ALA A 145 -4.91 14.90 -10.30
N PHE A 146 -3.68 14.63 -10.74
CA PHE A 146 -2.45 15.26 -10.22
C PHE A 146 -1.69 16.11 -11.25
N SER A 147 -2.23 16.30 -12.45
CA SER A 147 -1.63 17.07 -13.55
C SER A 147 -1.14 18.47 -13.16
N ASN A 148 -1.86 19.14 -12.26
CA ASN A 148 -1.52 20.48 -11.76
C ASN A 148 -0.56 20.49 -10.56
N ASP A 149 -0.45 19.37 -9.85
CA ASP A 149 0.32 19.25 -8.61
C ASP A 149 1.77 18.80 -8.92
N LEU A 150 1.96 17.85 -9.85
CA LEU A 150 3.27 17.27 -10.17
C LEU A 150 4.28 18.28 -10.73
N PRO A 151 3.94 19.16 -11.70
CA PRO A 151 4.91 20.13 -12.24
C PRO A 151 5.41 21.12 -11.18
N LYS A 152 4.56 21.51 -10.22
CA LYS A 152 4.93 22.42 -9.14
C LYS A 152 5.96 21.79 -8.21
N LEU A 153 5.83 20.48 -7.95
CA LEU A 153 6.79 19.73 -7.13
C LEU A 153 8.15 19.57 -7.83
N LEU A 154 8.18 19.44 -9.15
CA LEU A 154 9.41 19.38 -9.95
C LEU A 154 10.25 20.66 -9.83
N VAL A 155 9.59 21.82 -9.90
CA VAL A 155 10.27 23.12 -9.81
C VAL A 155 10.75 23.41 -8.38
N SER A 156 10.09 22.84 -7.37
CA SER A 156 10.42 23.07 -5.95
C SER A 156 11.69 22.37 -5.43
N GLY A 157 12.45 21.65 -6.28
CA GLY A 157 13.87 21.35 -6.01
C GLY A 157 14.21 20.07 -5.22
N GLY A 158 13.34 19.06 -5.17
CA GLY A 158 13.72 17.74 -4.62
C GLY A 158 14.20 16.79 -5.72
N SER A 159 15.51 16.55 -5.85
CA SER A 159 16.12 15.72 -6.91
C SER A 159 15.55 14.29 -7.02
N ASN A 160 14.97 13.75 -5.95
CA ASN A 160 14.35 12.41 -5.94
C ASN A 160 12.95 12.36 -6.58
N TYR A 161 12.32 13.51 -6.83
CA TYR A 161 10.97 13.57 -7.41
C TYR A 161 10.99 13.52 -8.94
N VAL A 162 12.10 13.95 -9.56
CA VAL A 162 12.23 14.10 -11.02
C VAL A 162 12.15 12.76 -11.75
N VAL A 163 12.78 11.71 -11.21
CA VAL A 163 12.81 10.39 -11.87
C VAL A 163 11.43 9.73 -11.87
N LEU A 164 10.67 9.87 -10.78
CA LEU A 164 9.35 9.26 -10.63
C LEU A 164 8.29 9.99 -11.46
N VAL A 165 8.30 11.33 -11.45
CA VAL A 165 7.33 12.12 -12.23
C VAL A 165 7.54 11.94 -13.73
N ASN A 166 8.78 11.80 -14.21
CA ASN A 166 9.06 11.53 -15.63
C ASN A 166 8.55 10.17 -16.12
N LEU A 167 8.33 9.18 -15.23
CA LEU A 167 7.64 7.94 -15.60
C LEU A 167 6.12 8.11 -15.73
N CYS A 168 5.52 9.02 -14.95
CA CYS A 168 4.08 9.26 -14.94
C CYS A 168 3.56 10.09 -16.12
N ILE A 169 4.41 10.91 -16.72
CA ILE A 169 4.03 11.77 -17.86
C ILE A 169 4.37 10.99 -19.14
N PRO A 170 3.40 10.40 -19.85
CA PRO A 170 3.69 9.78 -21.12
C PRO A 170 4.25 10.84 -22.08
N PRO A 171 5.22 10.48 -22.94
CA PRO A 171 5.93 11.43 -23.82
C PRO A 171 5.04 12.21 -24.80
N ASN A 172 3.74 11.90 -24.88
CA ASN A 172 2.76 12.55 -25.74
C ASN A 172 1.82 13.55 -25.03
N PHE A 173 2.05 13.89 -23.75
CA PHE A 173 1.36 15.00 -23.10
C PHE A 173 2.04 16.33 -23.50
N HIS A 174 1.81 16.74 -24.75
CA HIS A 174 2.14 18.09 -25.20
C HIS A 174 1.08 19.07 -24.68
N LEU A 175 1.54 20.08 -23.95
CA LEU A 175 0.89 21.39 -23.84
C LEU A 175 0.73 22.03 -25.22
#